data_AF-A0A7J8P4F9-F1
#
_entry.id   AF-A0A7J8P4F9-F1
#
_cell.length_a   1.000
_cell.length_b   1.000
_cell.length_c   1.000
_cell.angle_alpha   90.00
_cell.angle_beta   90.00
_cell.angle_gamma   90.00
#
_symmetry.space_group_name_H-M   'P 1'
#
loop_
_entity.id
_entity.type
_entity.pdbx_description
1 polymer ?
#
loop_
_entity_poly.entity_id
_entity_poly.type
_entity_poly.pdbx_seq_one_letter_code
_entity_poly.pdbx_strand_id
1 'polypeptide(L)'
;MDLVENSYSCRNWEITNIHCIHAMIVIHPKDKNPKTYVDNYNTKETQFSIYFNFIKPVRGLKQGEPVPDMLSILPPLIKGHLANLLT
;
A
#
# COMPACT_ATOMS: atom_id res chain seq x y z
N MET A 1 24.38 -1.48 7.92
CA MET A 1 22.93 -1.43 8.20
C MET A 1 22.80 -0.98 9.63
N ASP A 2 22.11 0.14 9.83
CA ASP A 2 21.82 0.68 11.15
C ASP A 2 20.32 0.49 11.44
N LEU A 3 20.01 -0.28 12.47
CA LEU A 3 18.62 -0.55 12.89
C LEU A 3 18.00 0.59 13.69
N VAL A 4 18.82 1.44 14.29
CA VAL A 4 18.37 2.57 15.11
C VAL A 4 18.05 3.75 14.19
N GLU A 5 18.89 4.00 13.20
CA GLU A 5 18.68 5.05 12.19
C GLU A 5 17.75 4.59 11.06
N ASN A 6 17.28 3.34 11.08
CA ASN A 6 16.51 2.72 9.99
C ASN A 6 17.18 2.88 8.61
N SER A 7 18.51 2.80 8.59
CA SER A 7 19.33 2.99 7.39
C SER A 7 19.81 1.64 6.85
N TYR A 8 19.29 1.29 5.67
CA TYR A 8 19.56 0.03 4.97
C TYR A 8 20.16 0.31 3.60
N SER A 9 21.17 -0.47 3.20
CA SER A 9 21.77 -0.35 1.86
C SER A 9 20.76 -0.56 0.73
N CYS A 10 19.70 -1.33 0.98
CA CYS A 10 18.63 -1.56 0.02
C CYS A 10 17.61 -0.41 -0.07
N ARG A 11 17.66 0.61 0.79
CA ARG A 11 16.76 1.78 0.82
C ARG A 11 15.26 1.50 0.88
N ASN A 12 14.85 0.24 1.05
CA ASN A 12 13.43 -0.14 1.15
C ASN A 12 12.66 0.62 2.22
N TRP A 13 13.33 0.96 3.33
CA TRP A 13 12.75 1.76 4.40
C TRP A 13 12.35 3.16 3.95
N GLU A 14 13.19 3.85 3.19
CA GLU A 14 12.91 5.20 2.67
C GLU A 14 11.66 5.26 1.79
N ILE A 15 11.29 4.12 1.18
CA ILE A 15 10.14 4.00 0.26
C ILE A 15 8.88 3.56 1.00
N THR A 16 9.02 2.60 1.93
CA THR A 16 7.87 1.88 2.49
C THR A 16 7.63 2.12 3.97
N ASN A 17 8.63 2.65 4.70
CA ASN A 17 8.69 2.64 6.17
C ASN A 17 8.48 1.24 6.78
N ILE A 18 8.82 0.18 6.03
CA ILE A 18 8.71 -1.22 6.43
C ILE A 18 10.08 -1.90 6.31
N HIS A 19 10.40 -2.69 7.32
CA HIS A 19 11.60 -3.53 7.34
C HIS A 19 11.65 -4.48 6.15
N CYS A 20 12.75 -4.45 5.43
CA CYS A 20 13.06 -5.43 4.39
C CYS A 20 13.52 -6.77 5.00
N ILE A 21 13.66 -7.79 4.16
CA ILE A 21 14.18 -9.10 4.59
C ILE A 21 15.58 -8.99 5.24
N HIS A 22 16.43 -8.08 4.75
CA HIS A 22 17.75 -7.83 5.35
C HIS A 22 17.64 -7.34 6.79
N ALA A 23 16.66 -6.47 7.05
CA ALA A 23 16.40 -5.96 8.39
C ALA A 23 15.96 -7.10 9.33
N MET A 24 15.05 -7.95 8.85
CA MET A 24 14.51 -9.08 9.60
C MET A 24 15.59 -10.11 9.97
N ILE A 25 16.53 -10.39 9.07
CA ILE A 25 17.65 -11.32 9.32
C ILE A 25 18.56 -10.82 10.47
N VAL A 26 18.71 -9.51 10.66
CA VAL A 26 19.54 -8.96 11.75
C VAL A 26 18.76 -8.83 13.06
N ILE A 27 17.44 -8.57 12.99
CA ILE A 27 16.58 -8.45 14.17
C ILE A 27 16.34 -9.82 14.81
N HIS A 28 16.04 -10.83 13.99
CA HIS A 28 15.58 -12.13 14.47
C HIS A 28 16.55 -12.83 15.44
N PRO A 29 17.88 -12.88 15.19
CA PRO A 29 18.84 -13.51 16.10
C PRO A 29 19.02 -12.76 17.43
N LYS A 30 18.58 -11.51 17.52
CA LYS A 30 18.72 -10.68 18.74
C LYS A 30 17.58 -10.89 19.73
N ASP A 31 16.66 -11.82 19.43
CA ASP A 31 15.41 -12.07 20.17
C ASP A 31 14.62 -10.78 20.44
N LYS A 32 14.73 -9.83 19.50
CA LYS A 32 14.01 -8.56 19.58
C LYS A 32 12.73 -8.66 18.78
N ASN A 33 11.65 -8.17 19.35
CA ASN A 33 10.37 -8.07 18.65
C ASN A 33 10.50 -7.08 17.47
N PRO A 34 10.29 -7.51 16.21
CA PRO A 34 10.39 -6.62 15.05
C PRO A 34 9.47 -5.40 15.14
N LYS A 35 8.34 -5.53 15.85
CA LYS A 35 7.37 -4.44 16.03
C LYS A 35 7.94 -3.25 16.80
N THR A 36 9.01 -3.42 17.58
CA THR A 36 9.64 -2.30 18.32
C THR A 36 10.47 -1.39 17.42
N TYR A 37 10.71 -1.79 16.18
CA TYR A 37 11.46 -1.05 15.18
C TYR A 37 10.57 -0.44 14.08
N VAL A 38 9.26 -0.71 14.14
CA VAL A 38 8.27 -0.22 13.19
C VAL A 38 7.99 1.27 13.44
N ASP A 39 7.82 2.03 12.37
CA ASP A 39 7.44 3.44 12.45
C ASP A 39 6.07 3.63 13.13
N ASN A 40 5.92 4.70 13.92
CA ASN A 40 4.68 5.02 14.63
C ASN A 40 3.45 5.10 13.70
N TYR A 41 3.62 5.52 12.44
CA TYR A 41 2.53 5.57 11.45
C TYR A 41 1.94 4.20 11.11
N ASN A 42 2.68 3.12 11.34
CA ASN A 42 2.25 1.75 11.05
C ASN A 42 1.63 1.04 12.27
N THR A 43 1.40 1.76 13.38
CA THR A 43 0.77 1.20 14.58
C THR A 43 -0.75 1.20 14.47
N LYS A 44 -1.40 0.30 15.22
CA LYS A 44 -2.88 0.24 15.26
C LYS A 44 -3.45 1.51 15.88
N GLU A 45 -2.77 2.02 16.89
CA GLU A 45 -3.11 3.24 17.60
C GLU A 45 -3.17 4.42 16.62
N THR A 46 -2.13 4.59 15.80
CA THR A 46 -2.13 5.61 14.75
C THR A 46 -3.22 5.37 13.72
N GLN A 47 -3.41 4.12 13.26
CA GLN A 47 -4.49 3.79 12.33
C GLN A 47 -5.86 4.20 12.88
N PHE A 48 -6.18 3.84 14.13
CA PHE A 48 -7.44 4.23 14.76
C PHE A 48 -7.58 5.74 14.90
N SER A 49 -6.49 6.45 15.21
CA SER A 49 -6.52 7.92 15.31
C SER A 49 -6.80 8.61 13.96
N ILE A 50 -6.18 8.14 12.87
CA ILE A 50 -6.35 8.71 11.52
C ILE A 50 -7.79 8.49 11.04
N TYR A 51 -8.31 7.29 11.25
CA TYR A 51 -9.67 6.91 10.85
C TYR A 51 -10.72 7.16 11.93
N PHE A 52 -10.37 7.89 13.00
CA PHE A 52 -11.30 8.18 14.09
C PHE A 52 -12.49 9.01 13.61
N ASN A 53 -12.22 9.95 12.69
CA ASN A 53 -13.26 10.76 12.08
C ASN A 53 -14.03 9.93 11.05
N PHE A 54 -15.34 10.13 11.00
CA PHE A 54 -16.20 9.46 10.03
C PHE A 54 -15.85 9.88 8.60
N ILE A 55 -15.24 8.96 7.84
CA ILE A 55 -15.07 9.12 6.39
C ILE A 55 -16.42 8.87 5.75
N LYS A 56 -17.00 9.91 5.14
CA LYS A 56 -18.26 9.78 4.41
C LYS A 56 -18.08 8.74 3.30
N PRO A 57 -18.98 7.74 3.19
CA PRO A 57 -18.91 6.80 2.10
C PRO A 57 -19.05 7.54 0.76
N VAL A 58 -18.16 7.22 -0.18
CA VAL A 58 -18.28 7.69 -1.56
C VAL A 58 -19.46 6.95 -2.18
N ARG A 59 -20.33 7.69 -2.88
CA ARG A 59 -21.44 7.11 -3.64
C ARG A 59 -20.89 6.04 -4.57
N GLY A 60 -21.56 4.88 -4.64
CA GLY A 60 -21.13 3.80 -5.51
C GLY A 60 -21.05 4.26 -6.96
N LEU A 61 -20.28 3.57 -7.80
CA LEU A 61 -20.10 3.93 -9.22
C LEU A 61 -21.46 4.07 -9.97
N LYS A 62 -22.47 3.28 -9.57
CA LYS A 62 -23.84 3.32 -10.11
C LYS A 62 -24.71 4.46 -9.55
N GLN A 63 -24.24 5.14 -8.53
CA GLN A 63 -24.92 6.24 -7.81
C GLN A 63 -24.21 7.59 -8.05
N GLY A 64 -23.18 7.61 -8.92
CA GLY A 64 -22.57 8.85 -9.39
C GLY A 64 -23.51 9.61 -10.31
N GLU A 65 -23.34 10.93 -10.36
CA GLU A 65 -24.00 11.75 -11.38
C GLU A 65 -23.52 11.29 -12.77
N PRO A 66 -24.42 11.08 -13.75
CA PRO A 66 -24.00 10.84 -15.12
C PRO A 66 -23.22 12.06 -15.60
N VAL A 67 -21.94 11.85 -15.95
CA VAL A 67 -21.11 12.90 -16.54
C VAL A 67 -21.46 12.97 -18.03
N PRO A 68 -22.03 14.08 -18.53
CA PRO A 68 -22.24 14.26 -19.97
C PRO A 68 -20.89 14.15 -20.69
N ASP A 69 -20.85 13.47 -21.83
CA ASP A 69 -19.64 13.21 -22.63
C ASP A 69 -18.55 12.33 -22.00
N MET A 70 -18.89 11.46 -21.03
CA MET A 70 -17.93 10.44 -20.57
C MET A 70 -17.65 9.42 -21.69
N LEU A 71 -16.48 9.52 -22.33
CA LEU A 71 -15.96 8.48 -23.22
C LEU A 71 -15.92 7.15 -22.47
N SER A 72 -16.49 6.09 -23.07
CA SER A 72 -16.41 4.74 -22.53
C SER A 72 -14.95 4.38 -22.27
N ILE A 73 -14.63 4.07 -21.00
CA ILE A 73 -13.30 3.58 -20.63
C ILE A 73 -13.12 2.23 -21.34
N LEU A 74 -12.25 2.20 -22.35
CA LEU A 74 -11.88 0.95 -22.99
C LEU A 74 -11.09 0.10 -21.98
N PRO A 75 -11.35 -1.22 -21.91
CA PRO A 75 -10.52 -2.09 -21.09
C PRO A 75 -9.06 -1.97 -21.53
N PRO A 76 -8.10 -2.13 -20.61
CA PRO A 76 -6.69 -2.13 -20.98
C PRO A 76 -6.46 -3.20 -22.05
N LEU A 77 -5.77 -2.83 -23.13
CA LEU A 77 -5.42 -3.77 -24.20
C LEU A 77 -4.43 -4.80 -23.64
N ILE A 78 -4.94 -6.00 -23.31
CA ILE A 78 -4.10 -7.13 -22.91
C ILE A 78 -3.48 -7.69 -24.19
N LYS A 79 -2.19 -7.40 -24.43
CA LYS A 79 -1.41 -8.06 -25.49
C LYS A 79 -1.36 -9.56 -25.18
N GLY A 80 -2.17 -10.35 -25.88
CA GLY A 80 -2.23 -11.82 -25.73
C GLY A 80 -3.63 -12.44 -25.84
N HIS A 81 -4.71 -11.66 -25.75
CA HIS A 81 -6.10 -12.16 -25.84
C HIS A 81 -6.89 -11.54 -27.01
N LEU A 82 -6.28 -11.45 -28.20
CA LEU A 82 -6.97 -11.02 -29.43
C LEU A 82 -7.73 -12.17 -30.14
N ALA A 83 -8.32 -13.11 -29.40
CA ALA A 83 -9.00 -14.25 -30.03
C ALA A 83 -10.53 -14.16 -30.09
N ASN A 84 -11.22 -13.44 -29.18
CA ASN A 84 -12.66 -13.69 -28.98
C ASN A 84 -13.57 -12.46 -29.00
N LEU A 85 -13.22 -11.37 -29.69
CA LEU A 85 -14.11 -10.19 -29.81
C LEU A 85 -14.59 -9.89 -31.24
N LEU A 86 -14.55 -10.87 -32.15
CA LEU A 86 -15.13 -10.76 -33.50
C LEU A 86 -15.94 -12.00 -33.91
N THR A 87 -16.74 -12.56 -33.00
CA THR A 87 -17.85 -13.48 -33.35
C THR A 87 -19.14 -13.00 -32.73
#